data_AF-A0A2E3VWC6-F1
#
_entry.id   AF-A0A2E3VWC6-F1
#
_cell.length_a   1.000
_cell.length_b   1.000
_cell.length_c   1.000
_cell.angle_alpha   90.00
_cell.angle_beta   90.00
_cell.angle_gamma   90.00
#
_symmetry.space_group_name_H-M   'P 1'
#
loop_
_entity.id
_entity.type
_entity.pdbx_description
1 polymer ?
#
loop_
_entity_poly.entity_id
_entity_poly.type
_entity_poly.pdbx_seq_one_letter_code
_entity_poly.pdbx_strand_id
1 'polypeptide(L)'
;MDDLKIKNNDHRMEKKVFQVKSHKEEQKISLFSTGPDQYFFELSESNKRVKVSSQFAEKVNGGFIQKFIELKYGTMPYTKTCKHAYTLLMSGEEQRVCEQEPAKVKEVAKIIKSLRRQLKKLK
;
A
#
# COMPACT_ATOMS: atom_id res chain seq x y z
N MET A 1 -21.44 -28.38 25.06
CA MET A 1 -21.74 -28.51 23.62
C MET A 1 -20.88 -27.46 22.95
N ASP A 2 -19.68 -27.86 22.59
CA ASP A 2 -18.64 -27.00 22.04
C ASP A 2 -18.79 -26.95 20.53
N ASP A 3 -19.28 -25.82 20.03
CA ASP A 3 -19.22 -25.44 18.63
C ASP A 3 -17.76 -25.23 18.24
N LEU A 4 -17.13 -26.30 17.77
CA LEU A 4 -15.86 -26.26 17.05
C LEU A 4 -16.04 -25.45 15.76
N LYS A 5 -15.87 -24.12 15.88
CA LYS A 5 -15.57 -23.25 14.75
C LYS A 5 -14.28 -23.75 14.11
N ILE A 6 -14.42 -24.53 13.05
CA ILE A 6 -13.33 -24.88 12.15
C ILE A 6 -12.81 -23.57 11.55
N LYS A 7 -11.76 -23.01 12.16
CA LYS A 7 -10.91 -22.02 11.51
C LYS A 7 -10.24 -22.76 10.37
N ASN A 8 -10.75 -22.54 9.16
CA ASN A 8 -10.09 -22.96 7.94
C ASN A 8 -8.80 -22.15 7.82
N ASN A 9 -7.75 -22.67 8.44
CA ASN A 9 -6.42 -22.08 8.51
C ASN A 9 -5.73 -22.44 7.18
N ASP A 10 -6.16 -21.83 6.09
CA ASP A 10 -5.42 -21.90 4.84
C ASP A 10 -4.11 -21.11 5.06
N HIS A 11 -3.04 -21.86 5.34
CA HIS A 11 -1.69 -21.35 5.57
C HIS A 11 -1.04 -20.75 4.30
N ARG A 12 -1.78 -20.61 3.20
CA ARG A 12 -1.40 -19.74 2.07
C ARG A 12 -1.60 -18.28 2.48
N MET A 13 -0.74 -17.82 3.38
CA MET A 13 -0.76 -16.48 3.94
C MET A 13 -0.63 -15.46 2.80
N GLU A 14 -1.72 -14.74 2.56
CA GLU A 14 -1.76 -13.56 1.72
C GLU A 14 -0.65 -12.59 2.19
N LYS A 15 0.38 -12.42 1.36
CA LYS A 15 1.50 -11.54 1.66
C LYS A 15 1.19 -10.16 1.14
N LYS A 16 1.09 -9.19 2.05
CA LYS A 16 1.04 -7.77 1.68
C LYS A 16 2.40 -7.35 1.13
N VAL A 17 2.43 -7.00 -0.15
CA VAL A 17 3.63 -6.53 -0.85
C VAL A 17 3.93 -5.10 -0.43
N PHE A 18 2.92 -4.23 -0.57
CA PHE A 18 2.97 -2.87 -0.06
C PHE A 18 1.59 -2.33 0.29
N GLN A 19 1.58 -1.21 1.01
CA GLN A 19 0.38 -0.45 1.32
C GLN A 19 0.68 1.06 1.37
N VAL A 20 -0.28 1.86 0.94
CA VAL A 20 -0.33 3.31 1.18
C VAL A 20 -1.66 3.64 1.84
N LYS A 21 -1.61 4.31 2.99
CA LYS A 21 -2.77 4.79 3.75
C LYS A 21 -2.72 6.31 3.85
N SER A 22 -3.81 6.97 3.45
CA SER A 22 -4.13 8.36 3.76
C SER A 22 -4.90 8.40 5.07
N HIS A 23 -4.42 9.11 6.07
CA HIS A 23 -5.15 9.29 7.32
C HIS A 23 -6.19 10.41 7.24
N LYS A 24 -5.98 11.38 6.34
CA LYS A 24 -6.90 12.49 6.13
C LYS A 24 -8.16 12.10 5.38
N GLU A 25 -8.03 11.23 4.37
CA GLU A 25 -9.14 10.80 3.50
C GLU A 25 -9.64 9.40 3.85
N GLU A 26 -9.04 8.74 4.85
CA GLU A 26 -9.31 7.33 5.21
C GLU A 26 -9.17 6.34 4.03
N GLN A 27 -8.40 6.73 3.02
CA GLN A 27 -8.14 5.94 1.82
C GLN A 27 -6.96 5.00 2.03
N LYS A 28 -7.08 3.76 1.56
CA LYS A 28 -6.01 2.76 1.59
C LYS A 28 -5.94 2.07 0.24
N ILE A 29 -4.72 1.97 -0.29
CA ILE A 29 -4.39 1.13 -1.45
C ILE A 29 -3.39 0.08 -0.98
N SER A 30 -3.62 -1.18 -1.31
CA SER A 30 -2.73 -2.28 -0.93
C SER A 30 -2.56 -3.25 -2.09
N LEU A 31 -1.32 -3.73 -2.26
CA LEU A 31 -1.01 -4.83 -3.16
C LEU A 31 -0.72 -6.08 -2.33
N PHE A 32 -1.38 -7.17 -2.68
CA PHE A 32 -1.24 -8.46 -2.05
C PHE A 32 -0.76 -9.51 -3.06
N SER A 33 -0.04 -10.50 -2.56
CA SER A 33 0.33 -11.72 -3.29
C SER A 33 -0.20 -12.92 -2.53
N THR A 34 -0.91 -13.81 -3.21
CA THR A 34 -1.49 -15.03 -2.62
C THR A 34 -0.78 -16.31 -3.07
N GLY A 35 0.23 -16.16 -3.93
CA GLY A 35 0.98 -17.25 -4.53
C GLY A 35 1.77 -16.77 -5.75
N PRO A 36 2.50 -17.69 -6.42
CA PRO A 36 3.21 -17.38 -7.66
C PRO A 36 2.27 -16.77 -8.68
N ASP A 37 2.64 -15.61 -9.24
CA ASP A 37 1.88 -14.87 -10.26
C ASP A 37 0.45 -14.44 -9.89
N GLN A 38 0.07 -14.56 -8.60
CA GLN A 38 -1.26 -14.19 -8.13
C GLN A 38 -1.20 -12.93 -7.28
N TYR A 39 -1.66 -11.84 -7.87
CA TYR A 39 -1.64 -10.51 -7.25
C TYR A 39 -3.03 -9.87 -7.23
N PHE A 40 -3.30 -9.13 -6.15
CA PHE A 40 -4.55 -8.40 -5.96
C PHE A 40 -4.29 -6.99 -5.46
N PHE A 41 -4.99 -6.02 -6.03
CA PHE A 41 -5.11 -4.68 -5.46
C PHE A 41 -6.39 -4.57 -4.64
N GLU A 42 -6.26 -4.02 -3.44
CA GLU A 42 -7.40 -3.67 -2.58
C GLU A 42 -7.48 -2.14 -2.45
N LEU A 43 -8.70 -1.61 -2.66
CA LEU A 43 -9.05 -0.20 -2.47
C LEU A 43 -10.08 -0.12 -1.34
N SER A 44 -9.77 0.58 -0.24
CA SER A 44 -10.68 0.66 0.92
C SER A 44 -12.05 1.24 0.60
N GLU A 45 -12.11 2.23 -0.31
CA GLU A 45 -13.37 2.89 -0.70
C GLU A 45 -14.43 1.93 -1.25
N SER A 46 -14.02 0.76 -1.74
CA SER A 46 -14.94 -0.19 -2.36
C SER A 46 -14.95 -1.55 -1.67
N ASN A 47 -14.03 -1.83 -0.72
CA ASN A 47 -13.69 -3.19 -0.26
C ASN A 47 -13.53 -4.19 -1.43
N LYS A 48 -13.18 -3.69 -2.62
CA LYS A 48 -13.06 -4.48 -3.84
C LYS A 48 -11.60 -4.86 -4.02
N ARG A 49 -11.40 -6.16 -4.25
CA ARG A 49 -10.12 -6.73 -4.66
C ARG A 49 -10.13 -6.92 -6.17
N VAL A 50 -9.14 -6.35 -6.85
CA VAL A 50 -8.96 -6.46 -8.29
C VAL A 50 -7.76 -7.35 -8.55
N LYS A 51 -7.98 -8.50 -9.19
CA LYS A 51 -6.88 -9.35 -9.64
C LYS A 51 -6.10 -8.63 -10.72
N VAL A 52 -4.78 -8.66 -10.65
CA VAL A 52 -3.90 -8.05 -11.64
C VAL A 52 -2.87 -9.07 -12.14
N SER A 53 -2.32 -8.83 -13.33
CA SER A 53 -1.24 -9.65 -13.85
C SER A 53 0.06 -9.46 -13.05
N SER A 54 0.92 -10.47 -13.06
CA SER A 54 2.25 -10.40 -12.45
C SER A 54 3.07 -9.25 -13.01
N GLN A 55 3.11 -9.09 -14.34
CA GLN A 55 3.79 -7.96 -14.99
C GLN A 55 3.31 -6.59 -14.49
N PHE A 56 2.00 -6.43 -14.28
CA PHE A 56 1.47 -5.18 -13.74
C PHE A 56 1.88 -4.99 -12.27
N ALA A 57 1.74 -6.04 -11.46
CA ALA A 57 2.10 -6.01 -10.05
C ALA A 57 3.59 -5.70 -9.83
N GLU A 58 4.48 -6.33 -10.61
CA GLU A 58 5.92 -6.10 -10.58
C GLU A 58 6.28 -4.67 -10.98
N LYS A 59 5.69 -4.16 -12.07
CA LYS A 59 5.91 -2.78 -12.52
C LYS A 59 5.50 -1.77 -11.45
N VAL A 60 4.34 -1.98 -10.84
CA VAL A 60 3.85 -1.09 -9.79
C VAL A 60 4.68 -1.22 -8.53
N ASN A 61 5.06 -2.44 -8.15
CA ASN A 61 5.90 -2.70 -6.99
C ASN A 61 7.29 -2.06 -7.14
N GLY A 62 7.94 -2.20 -8.31
CA GLY A 62 9.23 -1.56 -8.59
C GLY A 62 9.16 -0.04 -8.48
N GLY A 63 8.14 0.58 -9.08
CA GLY A 63 7.92 2.03 -8.96
C GLY A 63 7.62 2.46 -7.51
N PHE A 64 6.90 1.64 -6.75
CA PHE A 64 6.63 1.90 -5.35
C PHE A 64 7.89 1.78 -4.48
N ILE A 65 8.71 0.75 -4.66
CA ILE A 65 9.98 0.53 -3.95
C ILE A 65 10.88 1.74 -4.11
N GLN A 66 11.08 2.20 -5.35
CA GLN A 66 11.90 3.37 -5.63
C GLN A 66 11.40 4.59 -4.84
N LYS A 67 10.10 4.88 -4.91
CA LYS A 67 9.50 6.02 -4.21
C LYS A 67 9.55 5.89 -2.69
N PHE A 68 9.38 4.68 -2.18
CA PHE A 68 9.47 4.40 -0.74
C PHE A 68 10.89 4.70 -0.22
N ILE A 69 11.92 4.22 -0.93
CA ILE A 69 13.33 4.48 -0.59
C ILE A 69 13.63 5.98 -0.66
N GLU A 70 13.21 6.67 -1.73
CA GLU A 70 13.37 8.12 -1.87
C GLU A 70 12.73 8.90 -0.71
N LEU A 71 11.52 8.50 -0.28
CA LEU A 71 10.83 9.17 0.84
C LEU A 71 11.47 8.88 2.20
N LYS A 72 11.99 7.66 2.39
CA LYS A 72 12.59 7.20 3.65
C LYS A 72 14.00 7.75 3.86
N TYR A 73 14.82 7.78 2.81
CA TYR A 73 16.25 8.12 2.90
C TYR A 73 16.65 9.38 2.14
N GLY A 74 15.84 9.84 1.18
CA GLY A 74 16.20 10.98 0.32
C GLY A 74 15.96 12.35 0.94
N THR A 75 15.35 12.43 2.12
CA THR A 75 15.07 13.71 2.80
C THR A 75 15.16 13.53 4.32
N MET A 76 15.68 14.56 5.01
CA MET A 76 15.76 14.52 6.46
C MET A 76 14.36 14.32 7.07
N PRO A 77 14.23 13.42 8.07
CA PRO A 77 12.96 13.19 8.74
C PRO A 77 12.55 14.43 9.54
N TYR A 78 11.26 14.73 9.57
CA TYR A 78 10.72 15.71 10.49
C TYR A 78 10.90 15.24 11.94
N THR A 79 11.59 16.02 12.76
CA THR A 79 12.02 15.63 14.11
C THR A 79 11.08 16.07 15.24
N LYS A 80 10.02 16.84 14.94
CA LYS A 80 9.01 17.27 15.93
C LYS A 80 7.79 16.35 15.90
N THR A 81 6.79 16.65 16.74
CA THR A 81 5.51 15.94 16.79
C THR A 81 4.88 15.83 15.39
N CYS A 82 4.88 14.62 14.85
CA CYS A 82 4.41 14.32 13.51
C CYS A 82 2.90 14.08 13.53
N LYS A 83 2.12 14.97 12.90
CA LYS A 83 0.73 14.64 12.55
C LYS A 83 0.77 13.81 11.28
N HIS A 84 0.43 12.52 11.36
CA HIS A 84 0.56 11.60 10.24
C HIS A 84 -0.43 11.95 9.11
N ALA A 85 0.08 12.41 7.96
CA ALA A 85 -0.73 12.56 6.75
C ALA A 85 -0.90 11.20 6.05
N TYR A 86 0.22 10.47 5.92
CA TYR A 86 0.25 9.18 5.24
C TYR A 86 1.11 8.16 5.98
N THR A 87 0.77 6.89 5.78
CA THR A 87 1.61 5.75 6.15
C THR A 87 1.84 4.88 4.93
N LEU A 88 3.11 4.61 4.63
CA LEU A 88 3.54 3.68 3.61
C LEU A 88 4.11 2.44 4.31
N LEU A 89 3.79 1.26 3.80
CA LEU A 89 4.30 0.00 4.32
C LEU A 89 4.83 -0.84 3.17
N MET A 90 6.00 -1.44 3.36
CA MET A 90 6.66 -2.26 2.36
C MET A 90 7.56 -3.28 3.06
N SER A 91 7.46 -4.56 2.70
CA SER A 91 8.38 -5.59 3.23
C SER A 91 8.55 -5.59 4.77
N GLY A 92 7.50 -5.24 5.51
CA GLY A 92 7.54 -5.14 6.98
C GLY A 92 8.08 -3.82 7.52
N GLU A 93 8.61 -2.94 6.66
CA GLU A 93 9.03 -1.60 7.02
C GLU A 93 7.89 -0.61 6.89
N GLU A 94 7.86 0.37 7.80
CA GLU A 94 6.91 1.48 7.79
C GLU A 94 7.64 2.80 7.56
N GLN A 95 7.09 3.64 6.68
CA GLN A 95 7.47 5.04 6.53
C GLN A 95 6.25 5.91 6.81
N ARG A 96 6.38 6.80 7.80
CA ARG A 96 5.36 7.80 8.11
C ARG A 96 5.71 9.10 7.41
N VAL A 97 4.70 9.77 6.88
CA VAL A 97 4.83 11.09 6.28
C VAL A 97 3.99 12.06 7.08
N CYS A 98 4.64 13.09 7.61
CA CYS A 98 3.99 14.11 8.42
C CYS A 98 3.29 15.14 7.54
N GLU A 99 2.18 15.70 8.01
CA GLU A 99 1.50 16.84 7.35
C GLU A 99 2.44 18.04 7.16
N GLN A 100 3.39 18.19 8.08
CA GLN A 100 4.41 19.23 8.09
C GLN A 100 5.51 19.02 7.03
N GLU A 101 5.48 17.92 6.28
CA GLU A 101 6.42 17.62 5.18
C GLU A 101 5.72 17.78 3.82
N PRO A 102 5.41 19.01 3.38
CA PRO A 102 4.55 19.25 2.21
C PRO A 102 5.10 18.62 0.92
N ALA A 103 6.42 18.54 0.78
CA ALA A 103 7.06 17.85 -0.34
C ALA A 103 6.73 16.35 -0.36
N LYS A 104 6.89 15.65 0.77
CA LYS A 104 6.57 14.22 0.90
C LYS A 104 5.08 13.98 0.74
N VAL A 105 4.24 14.80 1.36
CA VAL A 105 2.77 14.75 1.23
C VAL A 105 2.37 14.82 -0.25
N LYS A 106 2.94 15.77 -1.01
CA LYS A 106 2.66 15.93 -2.44
C LYS A 106 3.12 14.72 -3.26
N GLU A 107 4.30 14.17 -2.96
CA GLU A 107 4.79 12.97 -3.65
C GLU A 107 3.91 11.74 -3.37
N VAL A 108 3.51 11.52 -2.12
CA VAL A 108 2.62 10.40 -1.78
C VAL A 108 1.25 10.55 -2.43
N ALA A 109 0.69 11.77 -2.48
CA ALA A 109 -0.55 12.05 -3.19
C ALA A 109 -0.45 11.72 -4.70
N LYS A 110 0.71 12.00 -5.33
CA LYS A 110 0.97 11.61 -6.73
C LYS A 110 1.01 10.09 -6.89
N ILE A 111 1.64 9.36 -5.96
CA ILE A 111 1.68 7.89 -5.97
C ILE A 111 0.25 7.33 -5.97
N ILE A 112 -0.59 7.76 -5.00
CA ILE A 112 -1.99 7.34 -4.89
C ILE A 112 -2.76 7.63 -6.19
N LYS A 113 -2.62 8.85 -6.73
CA LYS A 113 -3.29 9.25 -7.98
C LYS A 113 -2.84 8.40 -9.17
N SER A 114 -1.55 8.09 -9.27
CA SER A 114 -0.98 7.25 -10.33
C SER A 114 -1.53 5.83 -10.24
N LEU A 115 -1.49 5.22 -9.06
CA LEU A 115 -2.03 3.87 -8.80
C LEU A 115 -3.51 3.78 -9.19
N ARG A 116 -4.32 4.75 -8.76
CA ARG A 116 -5.75 4.82 -9.11
C ARG A 116 -5.98 4.91 -10.62
N ARG A 117 -5.21 5.75 -11.31
CA ARG A 117 -5.31 5.88 -12.78
C ARG A 117 -4.95 4.58 -13.48
N GLN A 118 -3.91 3.90 -13.03
CA GLN A 118 -3.49 2.62 -13.60
C GLN A 118 -4.55 1.53 -13.36
N LEU A 119 -5.13 1.45 -12.16
CA LEU A 119 -6.20 0.51 -11.84
C LEU A 119 -7.50 0.77 -12.63
N LYS A 120 -7.82 2.04 -12.93
CA LYS A 120 -8.98 2.37 -13.79
C LYS A 120 -8.81 1.89 -15.23
N LYS A 121 -7.58 1.79 -15.74
CA LYS A 121 -7.29 1.31 -17.10
C LYS A 121 -7.36 -0.22 -17.24
N LEU A 122 -7.42 -0.94 -16.12
CA LEU A 122 -7.54 -2.40 -16.07
C LEU A 122 -9.01 -2.87 -16.03
N LYS A 123 -9.96 -1.95 -15.83
CA LYS A 123 -11.39 -2.18 -15.98
C LYS A 123 -11.79 -1.91 -17.42
#